data_AF-A0A957RPC5-F1
#
_entry.id   AF-A0A957RPC5-F1
#
_cell.length_a   1.000
_cell.length_b   1.000
_cell.length_c   1.000
_cell.angle_alpha   90.00
_cell.angle_beta   90.00
_cell.angle_gamma   90.00
#
_symmetry.space_group_name_H-M   'P 1'
#
loop_
_entity.id
_entity.type
_entity.pdbx_description
1 polymer ?
#
loop_
_entity_poly.entity_id
_entity_poly.type
_entity_poly.pdbx_seq_one_letter_code
_entity_poly.pdbx_strand_id
1 'polypeptide(L)'
;GLAVIGHNWSFLNGFKGGAGGITTAATTLAISPLVGGITIIIGAFVIWWTRIASVGTFAVGVASFALFLILAVDQITPWPFAIFGVIALA
;
A
#
# COMPACT_ATOMS: atom_id res chain seq x y z
N GLY A 1 7.13 4.60 2.49
CA GLY A 1 6.60 5.18 3.74
C GLY A 1 6.37 6.67 3.60
N LEU A 2 7.44 7.47 3.69
CA LEU A 2 7.35 8.94 3.60
C LEU A 2 6.69 9.45 2.31
N ALA A 3 6.87 8.75 1.18
CA ALA A 3 6.17 9.08 -0.07
C ALA A 3 4.63 8.97 0.04
N VAL A 4 4.12 7.99 0.80
CA VAL A 4 2.67 7.81 1.03
C VAL A 4 2.15 8.95 1.91
N ILE A 5 2.82 9.21 3.03
CA ILE A 5 2.47 10.32 3.94
C ILE A 5 2.52 11.66 3.20
N GLY A 6 3.57 11.92 2.43
CA GLY A 6 3.71 13.14 1.66
C GLY A 6 2.68 13.30 0.55
N HIS A 7 2.14 12.20 0.01
CA HIS A 7 1.04 12.23 -0.95
C HIS A 7 -0.32 12.50 -0.27
N ASN A 8 -0.58 11.89 0.89
CA ASN A 8 -1.85 12.03 1.62
C ASN A 8 -1.95 13.36 2.37
N TRP A 9 -0.84 13.87 2.89
CA TRP A 9 -0.73 15.13 3.62
C TRP A 9 0.37 16.01 3.03
N SER A 10 0.24 16.34 1.75
CA SER A 10 1.21 17.18 1.05
C SER A 10 1.26 18.59 1.64
N PHE A 11 2.42 19.01 2.15
CA PHE A 11 2.64 20.38 2.65
C PHE A 11 2.45 21.43 1.54
N LEU A 12 2.76 21.06 0.29
CA LEU A 12 2.60 21.92 -0.89
C LEU A 12 1.13 22.17 -1.24
N ASN A 13 0.21 21.30 -0.79
CA ASN A 13 -1.22 21.43 -1.03
C ASN A 13 -1.99 21.74 0.26
N GLY A 14 -1.34 22.38 1.24
CA GLY A 14 -1.97 22.74 2.52
C GLY A 14 -2.46 21.54 3.32
N PHE A 15 -1.72 20.43 3.28
CA PHE A 15 -2.04 19.15 3.93
C PHE A 15 -3.32 18.47 3.43
N LYS A 16 -3.78 18.80 2.22
CA LYS A 16 -4.92 18.15 1.55
C LYS A 16 -4.41 17.27 0.42
N GLY A 17 -4.21 15.98 0.65
CA GLY A 17 -3.71 15.04 -0.35
C GLY A 17 -4.75 14.05 -0.85
N GLY A 18 -4.26 13.02 -1.55
CA GLY A 18 -5.05 11.90 -2.04
C GLY A 18 -5.14 10.74 -1.05
N ALA A 19 -5.77 9.63 -1.46
CA ALA A 19 -5.93 8.43 -0.65
C ALA A 19 -4.72 7.45 -0.69
N GLY A 20 -3.66 7.79 -1.44
CA GLY A 20 -2.42 7.02 -1.40
C GLY A 20 -2.39 5.68 -2.14
N GLY A 21 -3.50 5.21 -2.74
CA GLY A 21 -3.59 3.86 -3.34
C GLY A 21 -2.49 3.52 -4.34
N ILE A 22 -2.31 4.33 -5.40
CA ILE A 22 -1.25 4.09 -6.39
C ILE A 22 0.14 4.26 -5.77
N THR A 23 0.34 5.26 -4.90
CA THR A 23 1.61 5.51 -4.22
C THR A 23 2.02 4.31 -3.37
N THR A 24 1.08 3.72 -2.63
CA THR A 24 1.27 2.50 -1.85
C THR A 24 1.59 1.31 -2.75
N ALA A 25 0.81 1.08 -3.82
CA ALA A 25 1.03 -0.02 -4.75
C ALA A 25 2.41 0.06 -5.41
N ALA A 26 2.78 1.22 -5.95
CA ALA A 26 4.07 1.45 -6.59
C ALA A 26 5.24 1.35 -5.60
N THR A 27 5.10 1.88 -4.39
CA THR A 27 6.13 1.76 -3.35
C THR A 27 6.31 0.30 -2.93
N THR A 28 5.22 -0.45 -2.77
CA THR A 28 5.26 -1.88 -2.46
C THR A 28 5.98 -2.65 -3.56
N LEU A 29 5.67 -2.34 -4.83
CA LEU A 29 6.32 -2.94 -6.00
C LEU A 29 7.82 -2.64 -6.06
N ALA A 30 8.23 -1.42 -5.69
CA ALA A 30 9.64 -1.04 -5.62
C ALA A 30 10.40 -1.75 -4.49
N ILE A 31 9.74 -2.00 -3.34
CA ILE A 31 10.33 -2.72 -2.20
C ILE A 31 10.44 -4.21 -2.52
N SER A 32 9.37 -4.82 -3.03
CA SER A 32 9.32 -6.22 -3.40
C SER A 32 8.43 -6.39 -4.63
N PRO A 33 9.01 -6.69 -5.81
CA PRO A 33 8.24 -6.86 -7.04
C PRO A 33 7.15 -7.93 -6.94
N LEU A 34 7.41 -9.01 -6.21
CA LEU A 34 6.43 -10.08 -5.99
C LEU A 34 5.25 -9.58 -5.15
N VAL A 35 5.52 -8.97 -3.99
CA VAL A 35 4.47 -8.49 -3.09
C VAL A 35 3.67 -7.40 -3.79
N GLY A 36 4.33 -6.39 -4.36
CA GLY A 36 3.63 -5.31 -5.05
C GLY A 36 2.84 -5.78 -6.28
N GLY A 37 3.35 -6.76 -7.02
CA GLY A 37 2.61 -7.38 -8.12
C GLY A 37 1.29 -8.00 -7.65
N ILE A 38 1.33 -8.77 -6.56
CA ILE A 38 0.14 -9.36 -5.94
C ILE A 38 -0.80 -8.25 -5.44
N THR A 39 -0.28 -7.23 -4.75
CA THR A 39 -1.10 -6.13 -4.23
C THR A 39 -1.83 -5.37 -5.35
N ILE A 40 -1.16 -5.12 -6.49
CA ILE A 40 -1.75 -4.46 -7.66
C ILE A 40 -2.88 -5.31 -8.24
N ILE A 41 -2.68 -6.62 -8.38
CA ILE A 41 -3.70 -7.54 -8.87
C ILE A 41 -4.93 -7.53 -7.95
N ILE A 42 -4.72 -7.60 -6.62
CA ILE A 42 -5.80 -7.53 -5.64
C ILE A 42 -6.55 -6.20 -5.76
N GLY A 43 -5.85 -5.07 -5.79
CA GLY A 43 -6.46 -3.75 -5.92
C GLY A 43 -7.28 -3.62 -7.21
N ALA A 44 -6.72 -4.02 -8.35
CA ALA A 44 -7.40 -3.98 -9.64
C ALA A 44 -8.64 -4.89 -9.65
N PHE A 45 -8.53 -6.10 -9.11
CA PHE A 45 -9.65 -7.04 -9.00
C PHE A 45 -10.78 -6.49 -8.13
N VAL A 46 -10.45 -5.93 -6.96
CA VAL A 46 -11.43 -5.33 -6.05
C VAL A 46 -12.14 -4.15 -6.69
N ILE A 47 -11.42 -3.28 -7.41
CA ILE A 47 -12.04 -2.15 -8.15
C ILE A 47 -12.96 -2.67 -9.25
N TRP A 48 -12.51 -3.66 -10.02
CA TRP A 48 -13.30 -4.24 -11.10
C TRP A 48 -14.59 -4.90 -10.58
N TRP A 49 -14.52 -5.62 -9.45
CA TRP A 49 -15.66 -6.30 -8.84
C TRP A 49 -16.64 -5.34 -8.19
N THR A 50 -16.14 -4.50 -7.29
CA THR A 50 -16.98 -3.60 -6.46
C THR A 50 -17.44 -2.37 -7.21
N ARG A 51 -16.72 -1.98 -8.26
CA ARG A 51 -16.87 -0.67 -8.94
C ARG A 51 -16.65 0.53 -8.03
N ILE A 52 -15.97 0.35 -6.89
CA ILE A 52 -15.71 1.40 -5.90
C ILE A 52 -14.20 1.58 -5.71
N ALA A 53 -13.67 2.73 -6.12
CA ALA A 53 -12.24 3.02 -6.07
C ALA A 53 -11.67 3.13 -4.65
N SER A 54 -12.47 3.60 -3.68
CA SER A 54 -12.05 3.70 -2.28
C SER A 54 -11.85 2.32 -1.65
N VAL A 55 -12.71 1.34 -1.97
CA VAL A 55 -12.55 -0.06 -1.52
C VAL A 55 -11.29 -0.67 -2.12
N GLY A 56 -11.00 -0.40 -3.39
CA GLY A 56 -9.75 -0.80 -4.02
C GLY A 56 -8.51 -0.23 -3.35
N THR A 57 -8.53 1.06 -3.04
CA THR A 57 -7.41 1.76 -2.38
C THR A 57 -7.16 1.20 -0.98
N PHE A 58 -8.22 0.96 -0.22
CA PHE A 58 -8.14 0.31 1.08
C PHE A 58 -7.60 -1.13 0.96
N ALA A 59 -8.08 -1.91 -0.02
CA ALA A 59 -7.60 -3.26 -0.25
C ALA A 59 -6.11 -3.33 -0.58
N VAL A 60 -5.58 -2.35 -1.34
CA VAL A 60 -4.14 -2.24 -1.63
C VAL A 60 -3.34 -2.05 -0.34
N GLY A 61 -3.75 -1.13 0.53
CA GLY A 61 -3.08 -0.91 1.82
C GLY A 61 -3.10 -2.16 2.71
N VAL A 62 -4.27 -2.79 2.84
CA VAL A 62 -4.44 -4.01 3.65
C VAL A 62 -3.64 -5.18 3.10
N ALA A 63 -3.65 -5.41 1.78
CA ALA A 63 -2.89 -6.49 1.16
C ALA A 63 -1.38 -6.28 1.31
N SER A 64 -0.87 -5.06 1.11
CA SER A 64 0.55 -4.75 1.35
C SER A 64 0.95 -5.01 2.80
N PHE A 65 0.12 -4.60 3.77
CA PHE A 65 0.39 -4.85 5.19
C PHE A 65 0.39 -6.34 5.52
N ALA A 66 -0.68 -7.05 5.14
CA ALA A 66 -0.85 -8.46 5.47
C ALA A 66 0.29 -9.32 4.89
N LEU A 67 0.66 -9.10 3.62
CA LEU A 67 1.72 -9.85 2.96
C LEU A 67 3.09 -9.59 3.61
N PHE A 68 3.45 -8.33 3.88
CA PHE A 68 4.72 -8.06 4.55
C PHE A 68 4.74 -8.52 6.00
N LEU A 69 3.60 -8.51 6.69
CA LEU A 69 3.51 -9.05 8.05
C LEU A 69 3.75 -10.56 8.07
N ILE A 70 3.09 -11.32 7.19
CA ILE A 70 3.27 -12.77 7.06
C ILE A 70 4.75 -13.08 6.78
N LEU A 71 5.33 -12.42 5.78
CA LEU A 71 6.74 -12.64 5.40
C LEU A 71 7.74 -12.21 6.49
N ALA A 72 7.41 -11.21 7.30
CA ALA A 72 8.24 -10.80 8.44
C ALA A 72 8.17 -11.81 9.60
N VAL A 73 6.98 -12.36 9.88
CA VAL A 73 6.80 -13.42 10.89
C VAL A 73 7.61 -14.66 10.49
N ASP A 74 7.55 -15.05 9.21
CA ASP A 74 8.30 -16.18 8.65
C ASP A 74 9.82 -15.92 8.51
N GLN A 75 10.32 -14.76 8.96
CA GLN A 75 11.73 -14.34 8.85
C GLN A 75 12.27 -14.26 7.40
N ILE A 76 11.38 -14.19 6.40
CA ILE A 76 11.74 -14.06 4.98
C ILE A 76 12.08 -12.60 4.64
N THR A 77 11.35 -11.65 5.20
CA THR A 77 11.58 -10.22 4.98
C THR A 77 11.87 -9.46 6.27
N PRO A 78 12.65 -8.36 6.23
CA PRO A 78 12.90 -7.54 7.40
C PRO A 78 11.63 -6.90 7.97
N TRP A 79 11.53 -6.83 9.31
CA TRP A 79 10.46 -6.13 10.03
C TRP A 79 10.14 -4.70 9.55
N PRO A 80 11.11 -3.88 9.08
CA PRO A 80 10.81 -2.59 8.48
C PRO A 80 9.78 -2.62 7.33
N PHE A 81 9.64 -3.73 6.62
CA PHE A 81 8.63 -3.85 5.55
C PHE A 81 7.22 -3.98 6.12
N ALA A 82 7.05 -4.68 7.24
CA ALA A 82 5.77 -4.74 7.96
C ALA A 82 5.39 -3.37 8.54
N ILE A 83 6.38 -2.61 9.06
CA ILE A 83 6.17 -1.23 9.52
C ILE A 83 5.74 -0.33 8.36
N PHE A 84 6.36 -0.47 7.18
CA PHE A 84 5.88 0.21 5.98
C PHE A 84 4.42 -0.14 5.66
N GLY A 85 4.02 -1.41 5.81
CA GLY A 85 2.63 -1.84 5.66
C GLY A 85 1.65 -1.09 6.56
N VAL A 86 2.04 -0.76 7.80
CA VAL A 86 1.20 0.09 8.69
C VAL A 86 1.04 1.50 8.11
N ILE A 87 2.13 2.08 7.59
CA ILE A 87 2.10 3.41 6.95
C ILE A 87 1.27 3.38 5.65
N ALA A 88 1.25 2.25 4.95
CA ALA A 88 0.46 2.05 3.74
C ALA A 88 -1.07 2.06 3.98
N LEU A 89 -1.51 1.96 5.24
CA LEU A 89 -2.91 2.04 5.66
C LEU A 89 -3.36 3.47 6.02
N ALA A 90 -2.42 4.41 6.08
CA ALA A 90 -2.67 5.83 6.34
C ALA A 90 -3.17 6.53 5.07
#